data_AF-B7FQZ6-F1
#
_entry.id   AF-B7FQZ6-F1
#
_cell.length_a   1.000
_cell.length_b   1.000
_cell.length_c   1.000
_cell.angle_alpha   90.00
_cell.angle_beta   90.00
_cell.angle_gamma   90.00
#
_symmetry.space_group_name_H-M   'P 1'
#
loop_
_entity.id
_entity.type
_entity.pdbx_description
1 polymer ?
#
loop_
_entity_poly.entity_id
_entity_poly.type
_entity_poly.pdbx_seq_one_letter_code
_entity_poly.pdbx_strand_id
1 'polypeptide(L)'
;MSSKNLLTTVGELIDAIVELYLKTVIAPFLHFHEIFYSSLNRALRQLLDDHKHHIPDWFTANLITYVRTVVVVPTLVLLSWNHAVLPALLVLAVDFGDFLDGVVARYWVDVKKERAETAAASDKDKKNDPALRTPSPTNSDDESFEVVTTGSPHAVPSWVRLHRNRTYGGFVDAVCDKAFVVPCWISLLHVIPHTSYLQLVQYLTLIALVLAETASGCVRFKAYFTATGVPAPKVEGFDFSTSAVKADHIGKAKQTFEMVGTALFLLPLTRYVGLVLLLLALPLAYESVRRKVKTRAIYVQYDSSALDHKTIKFWMQAKAMGSSLTVGVPGEAKQTDQVLNACAVAAVDQVLVEAPSTVDWHFLRANAIDFCVVGPAQTKYVTDKVLESLCALQIGEDGVARPIKVKTEHKD
;
A
#
# COMPACT_ATOMS: atom_id res chain seq x y z
N MET A 1 -8.16 38.34 7.54
CA MET A 1 -8.56 37.02 8.04
C MET A 1 -8.70 36.09 6.86
N SER A 2 -7.83 35.07 6.78
CA SER A 2 -7.51 34.32 5.57
C SER A 2 -8.55 33.23 5.28
N SER A 3 -9.03 33.14 4.04
CA SER A 3 -9.89 32.05 3.55
C SER A 3 -9.30 30.65 3.77
N LYS A 4 -7.99 30.54 4.03
CA LYS A 4 -7.32 29.30 4.42
C LYS A 4 -7.91 28.66 5.69
N ASN A 5 -8.50 29.43 6.61
CA ASN A 5 -9.05 28.85 7.83
C ASN A 5 -10.34 28.06 7.59
N LEU A 6 -11.22 28.50 6.68
CA LEU A 6 -12.52 27.84 6.51
C LEU A 6 -12.39 26.44 5.89
N LEU A 7 -11.59 26.29 4.84
CA LEU A 7 -11.39 24.99 4.18
C LEU A 7 -10.72 23.98 5.12
N THR A 8 -9.74 24.42 5.90
CA THR A 8 -9.09 23.58 6.91
C THR A 8 -10.09 23.15 7.99
N THR A 9 -10.88 24.08 8.53
CA THR A 9 -11.90 23.74 9.54
C THR A 9 -12.98 22.81 9.00
N VAL A 10 -13.43 23.01 7.76
CA VAL A 10 -14.39 22.09 7.11
C VAL A 10 -13.78 20.70 6.93
N GLY A 11 -12.51 20.61 6.50
CA GLY A 11 -11.79 19.36 6.38
C GLY A 11 -11.64 18.62 7.72
N GLU A 12 -11.26 19.33 8.77
CA GLU A 12 -11.16 18.78 10.14
C GLU A 12 -12.51 18.28 10.66
N LEU A 13 -13.60 19.00 10.38
CA LEU A 13 -14.95 18.55 10.73
C LEU A 13 -15.35 17.28 9.97
N ILE A 14 -15.09 17.21 8.66
CA ILE A 14 -15.33 16.02 7.85
C ILE A 14 -14.54 14.84 8.41
N ASP A 15 -13.26 15.05 8.72
CA ASP A 15 -12.39 14.03 9.31
C ASP A 15 -12.95 13.50 10.63
N ALA A 16 -13.43 14.38 11.52
CA ALA A 16 -14.04 14.00 12.79
C ALA A 16 -15.35 13.21 12.59
N ILE A 17 -16.20 13.61 11.64
CA ILE A 17 -17.45 12.90 11.30
C ILE A 17 -17.14 11.51 10.76
N VAL A 18 -16.17 11.39 9.85
CA VAL A 18 -15.75 10.10 9.28
C VAL A 18 -15.17 9.20 10.35
N GLU A 19 -14.35 9.74 11.27
CA GLU A 19 -13.81 8.98 12.38
C GLU A 19 -14.90 8.46 13.32
N LEU A 20 -15.89 9.30 13.65
CA LEU A 20 -17.05 8.89 14.44
C LEU A 20 -17.84 7.79 13.73
N TYR A 21 -18.07 7.93 12.42
CA TYR A 21 -18.75 6.93 11.58
C TYR A 21 -18.02 5.59 11.58
N LEU A 22 -16.70 5.61 11.40
CA LEU A 22 -15.86 4.40 11.41
C LEU A 22 -15.95 3.66 12.74
N LYS A 23 -15.90 4.40 13.86
CA LYS A 23 -15.94 3.84 15.21
C LYS A 23 -17.32 3.33 15.63
N THR A 24 -18.40 3.97 15.16
CA THR A 24 -19.77 3.68 15.65
C THR A 24 -20.55 2.77 14.70
N VAL A 25 -20.57 3.08 13.41
CA VAL A 25 -21.41 2.38 12.42
C VAL A 25 -20.67 1.22 11.78
N ILE A 26 -19.41 1.42 11.40
CA ILE A 26 -18.65 0.44 10.63
C ILE A 26 -17.97 -0.61 11.51
N ALA A 27 -17.48 -0.24 12.70
CA ALA A 27 -16.76 -1.18 13.57
C ALA A 27 -17.53 -2.48 13.87
N PRO A 28 -18.85 -2.47 14.19
CA PRO A 28 -19.62 -3.69 14.36
C PRO A 28 -19.72 -4.52 13.07
N PHE A 29 -19.92 -3.85 11.92
CA PHE A 29 -19.99 -4.52 10.61
C PHE A 29 -18.67 -5.19 10.24
N LEU A 30 -17.52 -4.53 10.51
CA LEU A 30 -16.20 -5.09 10.23
C LEU A 30 -15.98 -6.43 10.95
N HIS A 31 -16.50 -6.58 12.17
CA HIS A 31 -16.40 -7.84 12.90
C HIS A 31 -17.13 -8.99 12.19
N PHE A 32 -18.38 -8.76 11.78
CA PHE A 32 -19.16 -9.76 11.04
C PHE A 32 -18.54 -10.05 9.66
N HIS A 33 -18.09 -9.00 8.98
CA HIS A 33 -17.43 -9.09 7.69
C HIS A 33 -16.16 -9.94 7.79
N GLU A 34 -15.33 -9.74 8.81
CA GLU A 34 -14.13 -10.53 9.07
C GLU A 34 -14.44 -12.03 9.29
N ILE A 35 -15.48 -12.35 10.06
CA ILE A 35 -15.93 -13.74 10.28
C ILE A 35 -16.38 -14.38 8.96
N PHE A 36 -17.15 -13.66 8.15
CA PHE A 36 -17.62 -14.15 6.86
C PHE A 36 -16.45 -14.38 5.89
N TYR A 37 -15.57 -13.39 5.72
CA TYR A 37 -14.43 -13.47 4.80
C TYR A 37 -13.40 -14.51 5.24
N SER A 38 -13.15 -14.67 6.54
CA SER A 38 -12.26 -15.72 7.04
C SER A 38 -12.82 -17.12 6.78
N SER A 39 -14.13 -17.31 6.95
CA SER A 39 -14.82 -18.57 6.65
C SER A 39 -14.77 -18.88 5.16
N LEU A 40 -15.07 -17.89 4.31
CA LEU A 40 -15.00 -18.03 2.86
C LEU A 40 -13.57 -18.31 2.37
N ASN A 41 -12.57 -17.63 2.95
CA ASN A 41 -11.16 -17.83 2.62
C ASN A 41 -10.72 -19.25 2.98
N ARG A 42 -11.14 -19.75 4.14
CA ARG A 42 -10.87 -21.14 4.55
C ARG A 42 -11.50 -22.14 3.58
N ALA A 43 -12.76 -21.93 3.20
CA ALA A 43 -13.47 -22.82 2.28
C ALA A 43 -12.81 -22.84 0.88
N LEU A 44 -12.52 -21.68 0.30
CA LEU A 44 -11.84 -21.61 -1.00
C LEU A 44 -10.42 -22.16 -0.94
N ARG A 45 -9.69 -21.88 0.15
CA ARG A 45 -8.34 -22.42 0.32
C ARG A 45 -8.36 -23.94 0.42
N GLN A 46 -9.26 -24.49 1.22
CA GLN A 46 -9.45 -25.94 1.32
C GLN A 46 -9.75 -26.55 -0.05
N LEU A 47 -10.63 -25.93 -0.83
CA LEU A 47 -10.94 -26.40 -2.19
C LEU A 47 -9.71 -26.41 -3.11
N LEU A 48 -8.85 -25.39 -3.02
CA LEU A 48 -7.60 -25.34 -3.79
C LEU A 48 -6.58 -26.40 -3.32
N ASP A 49 -6.48 -26.62 -2.02
CA ASP A 49 -5.58 -27.60 -1.44
C ASP A 49 -6.04 -29.03 -1.79
N ASP A 50 -7.34 -29.31 -1.72
CA ASP A 50 -7.96 -30.60 -2.09
C ASP A 50 -7.73 -30.95 -3.58
N HIS A 51 -7.61 -29.93 -4.44
CA HIS A 51 -7.41 -30.09 -5.89
C HIS A 51 -6.01 -29.67 -6.35
N LYS A 52 -5.03 -29.61 -5.45
CA LYS A 52 -3.68 -29.08 -5.73
C LYS A 52 -2.99 -29.67 -6.97
N HIS A 53 -3.19 -30.96 -7.24
CA HIS A 53 -2.60 -31.64 -8.39
C HIS A 53 -3.29 -31.34 -9.73
N HIS A 54 -4.48 -30.75 -9.70
CA HIS A 54 -5.30 -30.45 -10.87
C HIS A 54 -5.32 -28.96 -11.23
N ILE A 55 -4.74 -28.09 -10.37
CA ILE A 55 -4.69 -26.65 -10.63
C ILE A 55 -3.50 -26.38 -11.57
N PRO A 56 -3.75 -25.85 -12.77
CA PRO A 56 -2.66 -25.55 -13.71
C PRO A 56 -1.87 -24.32 -13.27
N ASP A 57 -0.56 -24.28 -13.55
CA ASP A 57 0.33 -23.16 -13.18
C ASP A 57 -0.09 -21.81 -13.81
N TRP A 58 -0.90 -21.82 -14.89
CA TRP A 58 -1.44 -20.60 -15.50
C TRP A 58 -2.59 -19.98 -14.70
N PHE A 59 -3.23 -20.72 -13.78
CA PHE A 59 -4.31 -20.23 -12.92
C PHE A 59 -3.74 -19.34 -11.81
N THR A 60 -3.41 -18.10 -12.18
CA THR A 60 -2.75 -17.13 -11.30
C THR A 60 -3.71 -16.01 -10.90
N ALA A 61 -3.37 -15.29 -9.83
CA ALA A 61 -4.12 -14.11 -9.40
C ALA A 61 -4.26 -13.08 -10.54
N ASN A 62 -3.18 -12.81 -11.28
CA ASN A 62 -3.21 -11.89 -12.42
C ASN A 62 -4.22 -12.31 -13.49
N LEU A 63 -4.36 -13.61 -13.78
CA LEU A 63 -5.35 -14.08 -14.75
C LEU A 63 -6.77 -13.75 -14.29
N ILE A 64 -7.08 -13.98 -13.02
CA ILE A 64 -8.39 -13.69 -12.44
C ILE A 64 -8.66 -12.17 -12.49
N THR A 65 -7.68 -11.35 -12.10
CA THR A 65 -7.74 -9.89 -12.23
C THR A 65 -8.02 -9.45 -13.67
N TYR A 66 -7.35 -10.04 -14.67
CA TYR A 66 -7.59 -9.72 -16.08
C TYR A 66 -8.98 -10.13 -16.54
N VAL A 67 -9.43 -11.34 -16.22
CA VAL A 67 -10.77 -11.82 -16.57
C VAL A 67 -11.83 -10.89 -15.99
N ARG A 68 -11.71 -10.56 -14.70
CA ARG A 68 -12.57 -9.60 -14.00
C ARG A 68 -12.60 -8.24 -14.68
N THR A 69 -11.45 -7.74 -15.11
CA THR A 69 -11.36 -6.45 -15.81
C THR A 69 -12.09 -6.50 -17.15
N VAL A 70 -11.91 -7.57 -17.92
CA VAL A 70 -12.55 -7.75 -19.24
C VAL A 70 -14.08 -7.81 -19.12
N VAL A 71 -14.62 -8.29 -17.99
CA VAL A 71 -16.07 -8.30 -17.70
C VAL A 71 -16.68 -6.89 -17.68
N VAL A 72 -15.88 -5.82 -17.58
CA VAL A 72 -16.39 -4.44 -17.73
C VAL A 72 -17.11 -4.24 -19.06
N VAL A 73 -16.58 -4.79 -20.16
CA VAL A 73 -17.12 -4.58 -21.51
C VAL A 73 -18.54 -5.15 -21.63
N PRO A 74 -18.80 -6.46 -21.38
CA PRO A 74 -20.15 -6.99 -21.45
C PRO A 74 -21.07 -6.33 -20.40
N THR A 75 -20.55 -5.94 -19.23
CA THR A 75 -21.36 -5.22 -18.23
C THR A 75 -21.86 -3.88 -18.78
N LEU A 76 -20.98 -3.05 -19.35
CA LEU A 76 -21.34 -1.76 -19.94
C LEU A 76 -22.30 -1.90 -21.13
N VAL A 77 -22.09 -2.91 -21.99
CA VAL A 77 -23.00 -3.19 -23.11
C VAL A 77 -24.40 -3.54 -22.60
N LEU A 78 -24.51 -4.42 -21.59
CA LEU A 78 -25.80 -4.79 -21.00
C LEU A 78 -26.49 -3.59 -20.31
N LEU A 79 -25.72 -2.74 -19.64
CA LEU A 79 -26.23 -1.50 -19.07
C LEU A 79 -26.75 -0.55 -20.15
N SER A 80 -26.05 -0.43 -21.28
CA SER A 80 -26.49 0.39 -22.41
C SER A 80 -27.80 -0.11 -23.05
N TRP A 81 -28.07 -1.41 -22.94
CA TRP A 81 -29.33 -2.04 -23.36
C TRP A 81 -30.40 -2.05 -22.27
N ASN A 82 -30.17 -1.34 -21.17
CA ASN A 82 -31.11 -1.23 -20.04
C ASN A 82 -31.46 -2.57 -19.38
N HIS A 83 -30.55 -3.57 -19.46
CA HIS A 83 -30.68 -4.77 -18.64
C HIS A 83 -30.27 -4.45 -17.20
N ALA A 84 -31.02 -4.96 -16.23
CA ALA A 84 -30.72 -4.76 -14.80
C ALA A 84 -30.11 -6.01 -14.14
N VAL A 85 -30.68 -7.18 -14.40
CA VAL A 85 -30.34 -8.41 -13.67
C VAL A 85 -28.96 -8.94 -14.02
N LEU A 86 -28.68 -9.14 -15.31
CA LEU A 86 -27.41 -9.69 -15.75
C LEU A 86 -26.20 -8.81 -15.37
N PRO A 87 -26.19 -7.48 -15.56
CA PRO A 87 -25.07 -6.66 -15.11
C PRO A 87 -24.95 -6.65 -13.58
N ALA A 88 -26.04 -6.74 -12.81
CA ALA A 88 -25.96 -6.87 -11.36
C ALA A 88 -25.24 -8.17 -10.94
N LEU A 89 -25.53 -9.29 -11.62
CA LEU A 89 -24.82 -10.56 -11.39
C LEU A 89 -23.34 -10.48 -11.79
N LEU A 90 -23.02 -9.80 -12.91
CA LEU A 90 -21.63 -9.61 -13.34
C LEU A 90 -20.84 -8.76 -12.35
N VAL A 91 -21.44 -7.70 -11.79
CA VAL A 91 -20.82 -6.88 -10.73
C VAL A 91 -20.51 -7.76 -9.50
N LEU A 92 -21.44 -8.60 -9.05
CA LEU A 92 -21.19 -9.52 -7.93
C LEU A 92 -20.11 -10.57 -8.26
N ALA A 93 -20.10 -11.07 -9.51
CA ALA A 93 -19.08 -12.02 -9.94
C ALA A 93 -17.67 -11.39 -9.98
N VAL A 94 -17.58 -10.10 -10.33
CA VAL A 94 -16.34 -9.32 -10.30
C VAL A 94 -15.85 -9.13 -8.87
N ASP A 95 -16.74 -8.84 -7.92
CA ASP A 95 -16.41 -8.76 -6.49
C ASP A 95 -15.93 -10.10 -5.93
N PHE A 96 -16.60 -11.19 -6.30
CA PHE A 96 -16.13 -12.53 -5.95
C PHE A 96 -14.76 -12.85 -6.58
N GLY A 97 -14.52 -12.39 -7.81
CA GLY A 97 -13.24 -12.53 -8.49
C GLY A 97 -12.09 -11.83 -7.76
N ASP A 98 -12.33 -10.64 -7.21
CA ASP A 98 -11.38 -9.95 -6.32
C ASP A 98 -11.00 -10.79 -5.13
N PHE A 99 -12.01 -11.35 -4.47
CA PHE A 99 -11.75 -12.17 -3.32
C PHE A 99 -10.92 -13.41 -3.70
N LEU A 100 -11.30 -14.07 -4.80
CA LEU A 100 -10.65 -15.27 -5.30
C LEU A 100 -9.19 -15.02 -5.70
N ASP A 101 -8.88 -13.91 -6.38
CA ASP A 101 -7.50 -13.61 -6.81
C ASP A 101 -6.55 -13.50 -5.60
N GLY A 102 -7.01 -12.91 -4.49
CA GLY A 102 -6.26 -12.80 -3.26
C GLY A 102 -6.03 -14.15 -2.59
N VAL A 103 -7.00 -15.07 -2.65
CA VAL A 103 -6.83 -16.46 -2.16
C VAL A 103 -5.79 -17.19 -3.02
N VAL A 104 -5.90 -17.08 -4.33
CA VAL A 104 -5.00 -17.73 -5.30
C VAL A 104 -3.58 -17.18 -5.20
N ALA A 105 -3.42 -15.88 -4.95
CA ALA A 105 -2.12 -15.27 -4.71
C ALA A 105 -1.41 -15.91 -3.50
N ARG A 106 -2.11 -16.05 -2.37
CA ARG A 106 -1.56 -16.68 -1.15
C ARG A 106 -1.26 -18.15 -1.36
N TYR A 107 -2.16 -18.87 -2.05
CA TYR A 107 -1.97 -20.26 -2.42
C TYR A 107 -0.65 -20.48 -3.16
N TRP A 108 -0.38 -19.69 -4.21
CA TRP A 108 0.86 -19.83 -4.98
C TRP A 108 2.12 -19.42 -4.24
N VAL A 109 2.02 -18.50 -3.27
CA VAL A 109 3.15 -18.16 -2.38
C VAL A 109 3.54 -19.38 -1.54
N ASP A 110 2.56 -20.05 -0.93
CA ASP A 110 2.80 -21.24 -0.11
C ASP A 110 3.33 -22.40 -0.95
N VAL A 111 2.75 -22.66 -2.13
CA VAL A 111 3.22 -23.71 -3.05
C VAL A 111 4.66 -23.46 -3.49
N LYS A 112 5.04 -22.20 -3.78
CA LYS A 112 6.43 -21.86 -4.13
C LYS A 112 7.38 -22.11 -2.96
N LYS A 113 6.98 -21.74 -1.75
CA LYS A 113 7.77 -21.98 -0.54
C LYS A 113 7.99 -23.46 -0.30
N GLU A 114 6.95 -24.28 -0.38
CA GLU A 114 7.04 -25.74 -0.25
C GLU A 114 7.93 -26.37 -1.32
N ARG A 115 7.82 -25.92 -2.58
CA ARG A 115 8.68 -26.38 -3.68
C ARG A 115 10.16 -26.03 -3.43
N ALA A 116 10.44 -24.84 -2.90
CA ALA A 116 11.79 -24.42 -2.55
C ALA A 116 12.36 -25.23 -1.37
N GLU A 117 11.56 -25.48 -0.34
CA GLU A 117 11.96 -26.31 0.81
C GLU A 117 12.24 -27.77 0.39
N THR A 118 11.42 -28.32 -0.50
CA THR A 118 11.61 -29.68 -1.05
C THR A 118 12.87 -29.76 -1.91
N ALA A 119 13.12 -28.75 -2.74
CA ALA A 119 14.35 -28.68 -3.55
C ALA A 119 15.60 -28.59 -2.66
N ALA A 120 15.58 -27.73 -1.63
CA ALA A 120 16.68 -27.57 -0.68
C ALA A 120 16.95 -28.84 0.14
N ALA A 121 15.90 -29.61 0.48
CA ALA A 121 16.05 -30.91 1.12
C ALA A 121 16.73 -31.93 0.17
N SER A 122 16.30 -31.99 -1.09
CA SER A 122 16.89 -32.89 -2.09
C SER A 122 18.36 -32.58 -2.42
N ASP A 123 18.77 -31.31 -2.34
CA ASP A 123 20.17 -30.90 -2.52
C ASP A 123 21.05 -31.23 -1.31
N LYS A 124 20.50 -31.24 -0.10
CA LYS A 124 21.22 -31.70 1.10
C LYS A 124 21.53 -33.19 1.04
N ASP A 125 20.61 -33.99 0.51
CA ASP A 125 20.83 -35.43 0.33
C ASP A 125 21.91 -35.72 -0.72
N LYS A 126 22.00 -34.91 -1.79
CA LYS A 126 23.08 -35.02 -2.80
C LYS A 126 24.44 -34.54 -2.29
N LYS A 127 24.49 -33.62 -1.32
CA LYS A 127 25.74 -33.11 -0.72
C LYS A 127 26.43 -34.05 0.26
N ASN A 128 25.80 -35.18 0.60
CA ASN A 128 26.44 -36.27 1.35
C ASN A 128 27.30 -37.18 0.46
N ASP A 129 27.38 -36.94 -0.85
CA ASP A 129 28.34 -37.58 -1.75
C ASP A 129 29.68 -36.79 -1.74
N PRO A 130 30.78 -37.35 -1.21
CA PRO A 130 32.05 -36.64 -1.03
C PRO A 130 32.71 -36.16 -2.34
N ALA A 131 32.18 -36.55 -3.51
CA ALA A 131 32.72 -36.21 -4.82
C ALA A 131 32.15 -34.92 -5.45
N LEU A 132 31.06 -34.33 -4.95
CA LEU A 132 30.45 -33.12 -5.53
C LEU A 132 30.16 -32.04 -4.49
N ARG A 133 31.22 -31.38 -4.02
CA ARG A 133 31.09 -30.11 -3.28
C ARG A 133 31.12 -28.93 -4.24
N THR A 134 29.95 -28.53 -4.73
CA THR A 134 29.71 -27.18 -5.24
C THR A 134 28.93 -26.35 -4.21
N PRO A 135 29.22 -25.04 -4.08
CA PRO A 135 28.54 -24.18 -3.11
C PRO A 135 27.04 -24.06 -3.45
N SER A 136 26.20 -24.17 -2.41
CA SER A 136 24.74 -24.02 -2.55
C SER A 136 24.37 -22.55 -2.68
N PRO A 137 23.30 -22.22 -3.42
CA PRO A 137 22.66 -20.92 -3.31
C PRO A 137 21.90 -20.83 -1.98
N THR A 138 22.11 -19.74 -1.25
CA THR A 138 21.42 -19.39 -0.01
C THR A 138 20.05 -18.77 -0.28
N ASN A 139 19.27 -18.68 0.81
CA ASN A 139 17.84 -18.40 0.89
C ASN A 139 17.30 -17.23 0.03
N SER A 140 16.02 -17.39 -0.31
CA SER A 140 15.16 -16.56 -1.15
C SER A 140 14.82 -15.15 -0.66
N ASP A 141 15.68 -14.52 0.14
CA ASP A 141 15.66 -13.08 0.40
C ASP A 141 17.06 -12.47 0.16
N ASP A 142 17.93 -13.17 -0.57
CA ASP A 142 19.28 -12.71 -0.88
C ASP A 142 19.23 -11.41 -1.72
N GLU A 143 19.27 -10.30 -1.01
CA GLU A 143 19.78 -9.02 -1.50
C GLU A 143 21.29 -9.08 -1.75
N SER A 144 21.93 -10.24 -1.60
CA SER A 144 23.27 -10.49 -2.12
C SER A 144 23.23 -10.48 -3.64
N PHE A 145 23.53 -9.33 -4.23
CA PHE A 145 23.92 -9.27 -5.63
C PHE A 145 25.27 -10.00 -5.74
N GLU A 146 25.24 -11.28 -6.11
CA GLU A 146 26.45 -11.97 -6.52
C GLU A 146 26.86 -11.39 -7.87
N VAL A 147 27.84 -10.48 -7.85
CA VAL A 147 28.43 -9.92 -9.06
C VAL A 147 29.24 -11.02 -9.70
N VAL A 148 28.58 -11.83 -10.53
CA VAL A 148 29.24 -12.88 -11.31
C VAL A 148 30.19 -12.20 -12.28
N THR A 149 31.49 -12.25 -11.98
CA THR A 149 32.56 -11.70 -12.80
C THR A 149 32.96 -12.71 -13.87
N THR A 150 32.07 -12.97 -14.83
CA THR A 150 32.31 -13.85 -15.99
C THR A 150 33.22 -13.24 -17.07
N GLY A 151 33.85 -12.08 -16.81
CA GLY A 151 34.76 -11.43 -17.76
C GLY A 151 34.08 -10.85 -19.02
N SER A 152 32.75 -10.88 -19.10
CA SER A 152 31.99 -10.25 -20.18
C SER A 152 31.00 -9.21 -19.64
N PRO A 153 30.73 -8.10 -20.36
CA PRO A 153 29.77 -7.10 -19.91
C PRO A 153 28.37 -7.71 -19.78
N HIS A 154 27.79 -7.63 -18.59
CA HIS A 154 26.41 -8.05 -18.33
C HIS A 154 25.59 -6.90 -17.75
N ALA A 155 24.34 -6.79 -18.19
CA ALA A 155 23.41 -5.80 -17.69
C ALA A 155 22.72 -6.31 -16.42
N VAL A 156 22.96 -5.65 -15.30
CA VAL A 156 22.26 -5.93 -14.03
C VAL A 156 21.05 -4.99 -13.92
N PRO A 157 19.84 -5.50 -13.63
CA PRO A 157 18.66 -4.65 -13.46
C PRO A 157 18.82 -3.74 -12.24
N SER A 158 18.40 -2.48 -12.38
CA SER A 158 18.39 -1.52 -11.26
C SER A 158 17.37 -1.91 -10.18
N TRP A 159 17.56 -1.41 -8.96
CA TRP A 159 16.61 -1.57 -7.86
C TRP A 159 15.19 -1.13 -8.24
N VAL A 160 15.06 -0.01 -8.96
CA VAL A 160 13.76 0.47 -9.48
C VAL A 160 13.09 -0.57 -10.38
N ARG A 161 13.83 -1.16 -11.33
CA ARG A 161 13.28 -2.17 -12.24
C ARG A 161 12.88 -3.44 -11.50
N LEU A 162 13.72 -3.93 -10.60
CA LEU A 162 13.44 -5.11 -9.77
C LEU A 162 12.21 -4.90 -8.89
N HIS A 163 12.14 -3.77 -8.19
CA HIS A 163 11.03 -3.43 -7.32
C HIS A 163 9.71 -3.31 -8.10
N ARG A 164 9.70 -2.57 -9.22
CA ARG A 164 8.52 -2.43 -10.08
C ARG A 164 8.03 -3.78 -10.61
N ASN A 165 8.94 -4.68 -11.00
CA ASN A 165 8.57 -6.02 -11.43
C ASN A 165 7.95 -6.84 -10.30
N ARG A 166 8.48 -6.72 -9.07
CA ARG A 166 7.94 -7.41 -7.88
C ARG A 166 6.55 -6.88 -7.48
N THR A 167 6.31 -5.58 -7.62
CA THR A 167 5.05 -4.93 -7.20
C THR A 167 4.04 -4.77 -8.33
N TYR A 168 4.38 -5.17 -9.57
CA TYR A 168 3.53 -4.98 -10.74
C TYR A 168 2.15 -5.64 -10.59
N GLY A 169 2.07 -6.86 -10.06
CA GLY A 169 0.80 -7.57 -9.87
C GLY A 169 -0.17 -6.77 -8.98
N GLY A 170 0.31 -6.28 -7.82
CA GLY A 170 -0.51 -5.46 -6.93
C GLY A 170 -0.86 -4.08 -7.51
N PHE A 171 -0.02 -3.53 -8.39
CA PHE A 171 -0.35 -2.32 -9.14
C PHE A 171 -1.46 -2.57 -10.18
N VAL A 172 -1.35 -3.64 -10.96
CA VAL A 172 -2.35 -4.00 -11.98
C VAL A 172 -3.70 -4.25 -11.32
N ASP A 173 -3.74 -5.09 -10.29
CA ASP A 173 -4.93 -5.37 -9.48
C ASP A 173 -5.62 -4.08 -9.04
N ALA A 174 -4.87 -3.20 -8.38
CA ALA A 174 -5.35 -1.92 -7.93
C ALA A 174 -5.93 -1.00 -9.02
N VAL A 175 -5.38 -1.01 -10.23
CA VAL A 175 -5.84 -0.18 -11.36
C VAL A 175 -7.05 -0.82 -12.03
N CYS A 176 -7.01 -2.13 -12.20
CA CYS A 176 -8.07 -2.95 -12.79
C CYS A 176 -9.40 -2.80 -12.04
N ASP A 177 -9.38 -2.76 -10.70
CA ASP A 177 -10.58 -2.50 -9.90
C ASP A 177 -11.26 -1.19 -10.30
N LYS A 178 -10.47 -0.13 -10.47
CA LYS A 178 -10.98 1.21 -10.83
C LYS A 178 -11.45 1.26 -12.27
N ALA A 179 -10.74 0.57 -13.17
CA ALA A 179 -11.12 0.44 -14.57
C ALA A 179 -12.47 -0.27 -14.75
N PHE A 180 -12.89 -1.11 -13.79
CA PHE A 180 -14.22 -1.71 -13.79
C PHE A 180 -15.28 -0.80 -13.17
N VAL A 181 -15.11 -0.37 -11.91
CA VAL A 181 -16.21 0.28 -11.15
C VAL A 181 -16.53 1.69 -11.65
N VAL A 182 -15.52 2.48 -12.03
CA VAL A 182 -15.72 3.88 -12.42
C VAL A 182 -16.58 3.99 -13.69
N PRO A 183 -16.28 3.27 -14.79
CA PRO A 183 -17.15 3.28 -15.96
C PRO A 183 -18.57 2.79 -15.65
N CYS A 184 -18.73 1.75 -14.82
CA CYS A 184 -20.04 1.25 -14.43
C CYS A 184 -20.88 2.33 -13.75
N TRP A 185 -20.30 3.07 -12.80
CA TRP A 185 -20.99 4.17 -12.13
C TRP A 185 -21.29 5.35 -13.04
N ILE A 186 -20.39 5.68 -13.96
CA ILE A 186 -20.65 6.71 -14.98
C ILE A 186 -21.85 6.29 -15.85
N SER A 187 -21.92 5.04 -16.29
CA SER A 187 -23.07 4.53 -17.04
C SER A 187 -24.36 4.57 -16.22
N LEU A 188 -24.30 4.26 -14.92
CA LEU A 188 -25.45 4.31 -14.02
C LEU A 188 -26.06 5.71 -13.89
N LEU A 189 -25.26 6.78 -14.02
CA LEU A 189 -25.79 8.16 -14.00
C LEU A 189 -26.87 8.37 -15.08
N HIS A 190 -26.74 7.72 -16.24
CA HIS A 190 -27.72 7.82 -17.33
C HIS A 190 -29.00 7.00 -17.09
N VAL A 191 -28.97 6.04 -16.16
CA VAL A 191 -30.09 5.11 -15.89
C VAL A 191 -30.92 5.57 -14.67
N ILE A 192 -30.53 6.66 -14.00
CA ILE A 192 -31.29 7.23 -12.88
C ILE A 192 -32.68 7.69 -13.38
N PRO A 193 -33.78 7.16 -12.84
CA PRO A 193 -35.12 7.56 -13.27
C PRO A 193 -35.38 9.04 -12.99
N HIS A 194 -35.86 9.77 -14.00
CA HIS A 194 -36.28 11.17 -13.86
C HIS A 194 -37.38 11.38 -12.82
N THR A 195 -38.17 10.35 -12.52
CA THR A 195 -39.30 10.41 -11.57
C THR A 195 -38.89 10.13 -10.13
N SER A 196 -37.60 9.94 -9.84
CA SER A 196 -37.15 9.61 -8.48
C SER A 196 -37.04 10.86 -7.60
N TYR A 197 -37.75 10.89 -6.47
CA TYR A 197 -37.63 11.95 -5.45
C TYR A 197 -36.22 12.06 -4.85
N LEU A 198 -35.40 11.00 -4.95
CA LEU A 198 -34.02 10.95 -4.48
C LEU A 198 -33.01 11.09 -5.63
N GLN A 199 -33.41 11.65 -6.77
CA GLN A 199 -32.56 11.78 -7.95
C GLN A 199 -31.24 12.51 -7.61
N LEU A 200 -31.31 13.66 -6.93
CA LEU A 200 -30.13 14.43 -6.55
C LEU A 200 -29.18 13.63 -5.65
N VAL A 201 -29.71 12.89 -4.69
CA VAL A 201 -28.91 12.06 -3.77
C VAL A 201 -28.19 10.95 -4.55
N GLN A 202 -28.86 10.32 -5.52
CA GLN A 202 -28.26 9.29 -6.38
C GLN A 202 -27.11 9.86 -7.22
N TYR A 203 -27.31 11.02 -7.85
CA TYR A 203 -26.26 11.70 -8.61
C TYR A 203 -25.07 12.06 -7.73
N LEU A 204 -25.30 12.71 -6.59
CA LEU A 204 -24.23 13.11 -5.68
C LEU A 204 -23.45 11.91 -5.15
N THR A 205 -24.13 10.81 -4.81
CA THR A 205 -23.49 9.58 -4.32
C THR A 205 -22.58 8.98 -5.40
N LEU A 206 -23.10 8.76 -6.61
CA LEU A 206 -22.31 8.16 -7.69
C LEU A 206 -21.16 9.06 -8.13
N ILE A 207 -21.38 10.38 -8.25
CA ILE A 207 -20.31 11.32 -8.60
C ILE A 207 -19.23 11.32 -7.52
N ALA A 208 -19.59 11.36 -6.23
CA ALA A 208 -18.61 11.34 -5.16
C ALA A 208 -17.80 10.02 -5.13
N LEU A 209 -18.44 8.87 -5.37
CA LEU A 209 -17.74 7.58 -5.51
C LEU A 209 -16.80 7.56 -6.74
N VAL A 210 -17.26 8.04 -7.90
CA VAL A 210 -16.42 8.17 -9.10
C VAL A 210 -15.18 9.03 -8.83
N LEU A 211 -15.36 10.19 -8.19
CA LEU A 211 -14.25 11.09 -7.84
C LEU A 211 -13.29 10.46 -6.85
N ALA A 212 -13.80 9.82 -5.78
CA ALA A 212 -12.98 9.17 -4.77
C ALA A 212 -12.15 8.01 -5.37
N GLU A 213 -12.77 7.15 -6.17
CA GLU A 213 -12.08 6.00 -6.76
C GLU A 213 -11.10 6.42 -7.87
N THR A 214 -11.44 7.45 -8.66
CA THR A 214 -10.50 8.03 -9.62
C THR A 214 -9.29 8.63 -8.90
N ALA A 215 -9.51 9.41 -7.83
CA ALA A 215 -8.42 9.97 -7.03
C ALA A 215 -7.55 8.87 -6.40
N SER A 216 -8.17 7.83 -5.84
CA SER A 216 -7.49 6.64 -5.30
C SER A 216 -6.62 5.96 -6.36
N GLY A 217 -7.14 5.78 -7.58
CA GLY A 217 -6.42 5.24 -8.73
C GLY A 217 -5.22 6.10 -9.13
N CYS A 218 -5.41 7.42 -9.26
CA CYS A 218 -4.34 8.36 -9.59
C CYS A 218 -3.20 8.34 -8.56
N VAL A 219 -3.53 8.28 -7.27
CA VAL A 219 -2.53 8.20 -6.19
C VAL A 219 -1.73 6.91 -6.28
N ARG A 220 -2.38 5.76 -6.49
CA ARG A 220 -1.69 4.48 -6.66
C ARG A 220 -0.83 4.43 -7.92
N PHE A 221 -1.32 5.00 -9.02
CA PHE A 221 -0.56 5.12 -10.27
C PHE A 221 0.69 5.96 -10.07
N LYS A 222 0.56 7.15 -9.48
CA LYS A 222 1.71 7.99 -9.13
C LYS A 222 2.68 7.23 -8.23
N ALA A 223 2.21 6.62 -7.14
CA ALA A 223 3.06 5.90 -6.19
C ALA A 223 3.87 4.77 -6.86
N TYR A 224 3.29 4.01 -7.79
CA TYR A 224 4.00 2.95 -8.50
C TYR A 224 5.14 3.50 -9.39
N PHE A 225 4.86 4.56 -10.15
CA PHE A 225 5.85 5.15 -11.06
C PHE A 225 6.87 6.05 -10.34
N THR A 226 6.56 6.59 -9.17
CA THR A 226 7.49 7.40 -8.37
C THR A 226 8.16 6.61 -7.23
N ALA A 227 7.95 5.30 -7.14
CA ALA A 227 8.59 4.47 -6.12
C ALA A 227 10.12 4.54 -6.24
N THR A 228 10.81 4.70 -5.11
CA THR A 228 12.28 4.83 -5.08
C THR A 228 12.98 3.56 -5.51
N GLY A 229 12.32 2.40 -5.52
CA GLY A 229 12.89 1.14 -5.96
C GLY A 229 13.39 0.25 -4.82
N VAL A 230 13.16 0.65 -3.57
CA VAL A 230 13.41 -0.18 -2.39
C VAL A 230 12.08 -0.28 -1.62
N PRO A 231 11.69 -1.47 -1.10
CA PRO A 231 10.48 -1.58 -0.30
C PRO A 231 10.57 -0.68 0.94
N ALA A 232 9.42 -0.08 1.31
CA ALA A 232 9.31 0.62 2.57
C ALA A 232 9.59 -0.36 3.72
N PRO A 233 10.39 0.03 4.73
CA PRO A 233 10.64 -0.82 5.89
C PRO A 233 9.33 -1.06 6.64
N LYS A 234 9.19 -2.27 7.21
CA LYS A 234 8.06 -2.56 8.10
C LYS A 234 8.21 -1.71 9.35
N VAL A 235 7.19 -0.96 9.75
CA VAL A 235 7.25 -0.14 10.96
C VAL A 235 6.53 -0.84 12.10
N GLU A 236 7.23 -1.07 13.21
CA GLU A 236 6.66 -1.60 14.45
C GLU A 236 6.26 -0.46 15.38
N GLY A 237 5.30 -0.68 16.29
CA GLY A 237 4.92 0.29 17.33
C GLY A 237 4.20 1.56 16.84
N PHE A 238 4.20 1.82 15.53
CA PHE A 238 3.47 2.92 14.90
C PHE A 238 2.58 2.44 13.76
N ASP A 239 1.48 3.16 13.59
CA ASP A 239 0.58 3.00 12.46
C ASP A 239 1.09 3.79 11.24
N PHE A 240 2.28 3.43 10.71
CA PHE A 240 2.78 3.98 9.43
C PHE A 240 2.02 3.40 8.25
N SER A 241 1.70 2.11 8.30
CA SER A 241 0.46 1.66 7.71
C SER A 241 -0.62 2.14 8.64
N THR A 242 -1.70 2.79 8.19
CA THR A 242 -2.93 2.95 8.96
C THR A 242 -3.60 1.58 9.20
N SER A 243 -2.84 0.68 9.85
CA SER A 243 -2.82 -0.77 9.95
C SER A 243 -2.98 -1.47 8.61
N ALA A 244 -1.95 -2.11 8.07
CA ALA A 244 -2.14 -2.95 6.87
C ALA A 244 -3.23 -4.01 7.09
N VAL A 245 -3.47 -4.41 8.35
CA VAL A 245 -4.57 -5.32 8.73
C VAL A 245 -5.93 -4.60 8.81
N LYS A 246 -6.13 -3.51 9.59
CA LYS A 246 -7.46 -2.82 9.59
C LYS A 246 -7.72 -2.00 8.33
N ALA A 247 -6.71 -1.52 7.61
CA ALA A 247 -6.86 -0.91 6.29
C ALA A 247 -7.28 -1.94 5.23
N ASP A 248 -6.81 -3.19 5.34
CA ASP A 248 -7.26 -4.26 4.46
C ASP A 248 -8.71 -4.64 4.77
N HIS A 249 -9.11 -4.70 6.05
CA HIS A 249 -10.51 -4.92 6.43
C HIS A 249 -11.43 -3.76 6.02
N ILE A 250 -11.04 -2.51 6.28
CA ILE A 250 -11.81 -1.32 5.85
C ILE A 250 -11.88 -1.24 4.32
N GLY A 251 -10.78 -1.54 3.64
CA GLY A 251 -10.70 -1.54 2.18
C GLY A 251 -11.61 -2.59 1.55
N LYS A 252 -11.60 -3.82 2.09
CA LYS A 252 -12.49 -4.90 1.65
C LYS A 252 -13.94 -4.62 1.99
N ALA A 253 -14.24 -4.10 3.18
CA ALA A 253 -15.60 -3.70 3.54
C ALA A 253 -16.14 -2.62 2.60
N LYS A 254 -15.33 -1.60 2.30
CA LYS A 254 -15.65 -0.56 1.31
C LYS A 254 -16.02 -1.18 -0.03
N GLN A 255 -15.18 -2.09 -0.53
CA GLN A 255 -15.41 -2.79 -1.79
C GLN A 255 -16.71 -3.60 -1.77
N THR A 256 -17.00 -4.33 -0.68
CA THR A 256 -18.27 -5.03 -0.51
C THR A 256 -19.46 -4.07 -0.59
N PHE A 257 -19.42 -2.93 0.12
CA PHE A 257 -20.50 -1.93 0.06
C PHE A 257 -20.66 -1.35 -1.35
N GLU A 258 -19.56 -1.05 -2.03
CA GLU A 258 -19.54 -0.55 -3.40
C GLU A 258 -20.15 -1.56 -4.38
N MET A 259 -19.68 -2.81 -4.36
CA MET A 259 -20.06 -3.83 -5.34
C MET A 259 -21.48 -4.35 -5.10
N VAL A 260 -21.82 -4.71 -3.86
CA VAL A 260 -23.17 -5.14 -3.49
C VAL A 260 -24.15 -3.98 -3.63
N GLY A 261 -23.75 -2.76 -3.21
CA GLY A 261 -24.54 -1.55 -3.39
C GLY A 261 -24.85 -1.28 -4.86
N THR A 262 -23.85 -1.40 -5.74
CA THR A 262 -23.99 -1.23 -7.20
C THR A 262 -24.94 -2.29 -7.78
N ALA A 263 -24.76 -3.56 -7.42
CA ALA A 263 -25.60 -4.64 -7.90
C ALA A 263 -27.07 -4.46 -7.49
N LEU A 264 -27.33 -4.10 -6.22
CA LEU A 264 -28.68 -3.83 -5.75
C LEU A 264 -29.25 -2.53 -6.34
N PHE A 265 -28.42 -1.52 -6.60
CA PHE A 265 -28.83 -0.25 -7.21
C PHE A 265 -29.38 -0.44 -8.64
N LEU A 266 -28.79 -1.38 -9.38
CA LEU A 266 -29.22 -1.74 -10.73
C LEU A 266 -30.65 -2.32 -10.76
N LEU A 267 -31.00 -3.12 -9.75
CA LEU A 267 -32.28 -3.80 -9.68
C LEU A 267 -33.40 -2.85 -9.20
N PRO A 268 -34.51 -2.69 -9.94
CA PRO A 268 -35.56 -1.75 -9.58
C PRO A 268 -36.15 -1.96 -8.17
N LEU A 269 -36.32 -3.22 -7.75
CA LEU A 269 -36.93 -3.58 -6.46
C LEU A 269 -36.03 -3.28 -5.25
N THR A 270 -34.71 -3.40 -5.42
CA THR A 270 -33.73 -3.23 -4.34
C THR A 270 -32.90 -1.96 -4.48
N ARG A 271 -33.25 -1.09 -5.44
CA ARG A 271 -32.48 0.12 -5.79
C ARG A 271 -32.15 1.00 -4.60
N TYR A 272 -33.13 1.25 -3.73
CA TYR A 272 -32.93 2.10 -2.56
C TYR A 272 -32.04 1.46 -1.50
N VAL A 273 -32.09 0.13 -1.36
CA VAL A 273 -31.13 -0.60 -0.51
C VAL A 273 -29.73 -0.45 -1.08
N GLY A 274 -29.58 -0.60 -2.40
CA GLY A 274 -28.32 -0.34 -3.10
C GLY A 274 -27.80 1.07 -2.86
N LEU A 275 -28.66 2.09 -2.98
CA LEU A 275 -28.30 3.48 -2.71
C LEU A 275 -27.82 3.69 -1.27
N VAL A 276 -28.49 3.09 -0.28
CA VAL A 276 -28.06 3.18 1.13
C VAL A 276 -26.67 2.56 1.31
N LEU A 277 -26.39 1.39 0.71
CA LEU A 277 -25.07 0.78 0.77
C LEU A 277 -23.99 1.65 0.09
N LEU A 278 -24.31 2.26 -1.05
CA LEU A 278 -23.39 3.18 -1.75
C LEU A 278 -23.14 4.46 -0.93
N LEU A 279 -24.16 4.99 -0.24
CA LEU A 279 -23.99 6.12 0.69
C LEU A 279 -23.09 5.74 1.87
N LEU A 280 -23.22 4.52 2.40
CA LEU A 280 -22.34 3.99 3.45
C LEU A 280 -20.91 3.75 2.94
N ALA A 281 -20.71 3.53 1.63
CA ALA A 281 -19.38 3.44 1.05
C ALA A 281 -18.65 4.79 0.99
N LEU A 282 -19.35 5.93 0.96
CA LEU A 282 -18.74 7.25 0.76
C LEU A 282 -17.70 7.61 1.84
N PRO A 283 -17.98 7.53 3.16
CA PRO A 283 -16.98 7.83 4.18
C PRO A 283 -15.78 6.87 4.12
N LEU A 284 -16.02 5.61 3.74
CA LEU A 284 -14.97 4.60 3.58
C LEU A 284 -14.06 4.93 2.39
N ALA A 285 -14.63 5.35 1.26
CA ALA A 285 -13.89 5.78 0.08
C ALA A 285 -13.07 7.05 0.37
N TYR A 286 -13.67 8.03 1.07
CA TYR A 286 -12.96 9.22 1.53
C TYR A 286 -11.76 8.86 2.41
N GLU A 287 -11.96 8.05 3.46
CA GLU A 287 -10.88 7.63 4.35
C GLU A 287 -9.79 6.83 3.59
N SER A 288 -10.20 6.02 2.62
CA SER A 288 -9.28 5.28 1.74
C SER A 288 -8.39 6.21 0.91
N VAL A 289 -8.92 7.33 0.40
CA VAL A 289 -8.13 8.34 -0.33
C VAL A 289 -7.27 9.15 0.63
N ARG A 290 -7.85 9.66 1.73
CA ARG A 290 -7.18 10.46 2.75
C ARG A 290 -5.91 9.78 3.27
N ARG A 291 -5.98 8.48 3.58
CA ARG A 291 -4.83 7.69 4.03
C ARG A 291 -3.72 7.58 2.99
N LYS A 292 -4.06 7.53 1.69
CA LYS A 292 -3.09 7.44 0.60
C LYS A 292 -2.47 8.80 0.23
N VAL A 293 -3.21 9.89 0.45
CA VAL A 293 -2.76 11.25 0.13
C VAL A 293 -1.94 11.86 1.27
N LYS A 294 -2.08 11.38 2.51
CA LYS A 294 -1.36 11.92 3.67
C LYS A 294 0.15 11.95 3.41
N THR A 295 0.65 13.16 3.21
CA THR A 295 2.06 13.43 3.05
C THR A 295 2.76 13.28 4.39
N ARG A 296 3.93 12.66 4.39
CA ARG A 296 4.81 12.58 5.56
C ARG A 296 6.18 13.10 5.15
N ALA A 297 6.68 14.07 5.91
CA ALA A 297 8.03 14.58 5.77
C ALA A 297 8.98 13.79 6.67
N ILE A 298 9.92 13.10 6.04
CA ILE A 298 10.93 12.28 6.70
C ILE A 298 12.24 13.06 6.71
N TYR A 299 12.91 13.09 7.85
CA TYR A 299 14.25 13.63 7.98
C TYR A 299 15.26 12.53 8.26
N VAL A 300 16.42 12.62 7.63
CA VAL A 300 17.61 11.82 7.93
C VAL A 300 18.81 12.72 8.04
N GLN A 301 19.77 12.36 8.90
CA GLN A 301 21.03 13.08 9.00
C GLN A 301 22.11 12.38 8.18
N TYR A 302 22.86 13.15 7.39
CA TYR A 302 24.05 12.66 6.69
C TYR A 302 25.21 12.61 7.69
N ASP A 303 25.67 11.41 8.04
CA ASP A 303 26.76 11.18 9.00
C ASP A 303 28.01 10.51 8.41
N SER A 304 27.95 10.02 7.17
CA SER A 304 29.06 9.32 6.54
C SER A 304 30.03 10.29 5.83
N SER A 305 31.32 10.00 5.92
CA SER A 305 32.35 10.74 5.19
C SER A 305 32.26 10.53 3.67
N ALA A 306 31.67 9.41 3.21
CA ALA A 306 31.49 9.08 1.81
C ALA A 306 30.06 8.60 1.52
N LEU A 307 29.52 8.97 0.34
CA LEU A 307 28.24 8.46 -0.13
C LEU A 307 28.43 7.04 -0.68
N ASP A 308 27.94 6.02 0.02
CA ASP A 308 27.98 4.64 -0.43
C ASP A 308 26.57 4.08 -0.73
N HIS A 309 26.51 2.87 -1.28
CA HIS A 309 25.25 2.22 -1.62
C HIS A 309 24.37 1.93 -0.39
N LYS A 310 24.95 1.79 0.81
CA LYS A 310 24.20 1.54 2.06
C LYS A 310 23.50 2.82 2.51
N THR A 311 24.18 3.95 2.47
CA THR A 311 23.59 5.27 2.73
C THR A 311 22.46 5.56 1.74
N ILE A 312 22.69 5.34 0.44
CA ILE A 312 21.66 5.53 -0.59
C ILE A 312 20.46 4.62 -0.34
N LYS A 313 20.68 3.33 -0.07
CA LYS A 313 19.61 2.38 0.24
C LYS A 313 18.82 2.79 1.49
N PHE A 314 19.50 3.19 2.56
CA PHE A 314 18.87 3.68 3.78
C PHE A 314 18.00 4.91 3.50
N TRP A 315 18.50 5.89 2.73
CA TRP A 315 17.71 7.06 2.33
C TRP A 315 16.50 6.67 1.47
N MET A 316 16.64 5.72 0.55
CA MET A 316 15.52 5.21 -0.25
C MET A 316 14.45 4.52 0.61
N GLN A 317 14.87 3.77 1.63
CA GLN A 317 13.96 3.16 2.61
C GLN A 317 13.25 4.23 3.45
N ALA A 318 13.99 5.22 3.95
CA ALA A 318 13.44 6.34 4.72
C ALA A 318 12.42 7.13 3.87
N LYS A 319 12.76 7.48 2.62
CA LYS A 319 11.85 8.13 1.66
C LYS A 319 10.60 7.28 1.43
N ALA A 320 10.72 5.97 1.31
CA ALA A 320 9.58 5.07 1.09
C ALA A 320 8.59 5.01 2.28
N MET A 321 8.99 5.46 3.48
CA MET A 321 8.09 5.59 4.64
C MET A 321 7.20 6.84 4.58
N GLY A 322 7.54 7.81 3.71
CA GLY A 322 6.83 9.07 3.57
C GLY A 322 6.69 9.55 2.13
N SER A 323 6.29 10.81 1.99
CA SER A 323 6.11 11.45 0.68
C SER A 323 7.27 12.37 0.33
N SER A 324 8.02 12.85 1.32
CA SER A 324 9.23 13.66 1.15
C SER A 324 10.34 13.22 2.08
N LEU A 325 11.58 13.35 1.62
CA LEU A 325 12.81 13.11 2.36
C LEU A 325 13.65 14.38 2.36
N THR A 326 13.94 14.84 3.56
CA THR A 326 14.86 15.93 3.84
C THR A 326 16.15 15.36 4.44
N VAL A 327 17.29 15.63 3.82
CA VAL A 327 18.61 15.22 4.32
C VAL A 327 19.29 16.41 4.99
N GLY A 328 19.61 16.29 6.28
CA GLY A 328 20.40 17.30 6.99
C GLY A 328 21.89 17.00 6.90
N VAL A 329 22.68 17.99 6.48
CA VAL A 329 24.15 17.92 6.44
C VAL A 329 24.70 18.78 7.59
N PRO A 330 25.29 18.17 8.64
CA PRO A 330 25.76 18.91 9.81
C PRO A 330 27.12 19.58 9.57
N GLY A 331 27.30 20.78 10.13
CA GLY A 331 28.57 21.52 10.07
C GLY A 331 28.55 22.71 9.11
N GLU A 332 29.63 23.50 9.11
CA GLU A 332 29.76 24.72 8.29
C GLU A 332 29.73 24.43 6.78
N ALA A 333 29.34 25.43 5.98
CA ALA A 333 29.25 25.43 4.51
C ALA A 333 30.45 24.87 3.68
N LYS A 334 31.55 24.47 4.33
CA LYS A 334 32.74 23.85 3.72
C LYS A 334 32.54 22.39 3.29
N GLN A 335 31.44 21.73 3.67
CA GLN A 335 31.11 20.37 3.21
C GLN A 335 30.32 20.37 1.89
N THR A 336 30.76 21.16 0.91
CA THR A 336 30.05 21.33 -0.38
C THR A 336 29.84 19.99 -1.10
N ASP A 337 30.80 19.07 -1.02
CA ASP A 337 30.69 17.75 -1.65
C ASP A 337 29.58 16.89 -1.05
N GLN A 338 29.37 16.94 0.27
CA GLN A 338 28.28 16.17 0.91
C GLN A 338 26.91 16.73 0.53
N VAL A 339 26.78 18.05 0.45
CA VAL A 339 25.55 18.71 -0.01
C VAL A 339 25.27 18.32 -1.46
N LEU A 340 26.28 18.38 -2.34
CA LEU A 340 26.13 18.00 -3.75
C LEU A 340 25.81 16.51 -3.92
N ASN A 341 26.46 15.65 -3.14
CA ASN A 341 26.17 14.21 -3.11
C ASN A 341 24.73 13.93 -2.68
N ALA A 342 24.23 14.61 -1.63
CA ALA A 342 22.85 14.48 -1.20
C ALA A 342 21.86 14.96 -2.27
N CYS A 343 22.13 16.12 -2.89
CA CYS A 343 21.33 16.66 -4.00
C CYS A 343 21.32 15.74 -5.25
N ALA A 344 22.38 14.94 -5.46
CA ALA A 344 22.47 14.02 -6.59
C ALA A 344 21.64 12.74 -6.41
N VAL A 345 21.16 12.43 -5.20
CA VAL A 345 20.37 11.23 -4.93
C VAL A 345 18.90 11.48 -5.24
N ALA A 346 18.36 10.78 -6.24
CA ALA A 346 16.97 10.96 -6.71
C ALA A 346 15.87 10.74 -5.65
N ALA A 347 16.19 10.10 -4.52
CA ALA A 347 15.25 9.90 -3.41
C ALA A 347 15.13 11.13 -2.48
N VAL A 348 16.06 12.09 -2.57
CA VAL A 348 16.14 13.27 -1.70
C VAL A 348 15.38 14.43 -2.35
N ASP A 349 14.40 15.00 -1.66
CA ASP A 349 13.64 16.15 -2.18
C ASP A 349 14.21 17.48 -1.69
N GLN A 350 14.81 17.49 -0.50
CA GLN A 350 15.36 18.69 0.12
C GLN A 350 16.64 18.36 0.88
N VAL A 351 17.62 19.28 0.82
CA VAL A 351 18.84 19.22 1.63
C VAL A 351 18.85 20.43 2.57
N LEU A 352 19.03 20.19 3.86
CA LEU A 352 19.25 21.23 4.87
C LEU A 352 20.75 21.32 5.15
N VAL A 353 21.34 22.44 4.77
CA VAL A 353 22.74 22.76 5.07
C VAL A 353 22.82 23.32 6.48
N GLU A 354 23.95 23.11 7.17
CA GLU A 354 24.14 23.54 8.57
C GLU A 354 23.09 22.94 9.52
N ALA A 355 22.69 21.70 9.26
CA ALA A 355 21.76 20.99 10.14
C ALA A 355 22.37 20.83 11.55
N PRO A 356 21.57 20.91 12.62
CA PRO A 356 22.09 20.76 13.97
C PRO A 356 22.67 19.35 14.15
N SER A 357 23.77 19.24 14.91
CA SER A 357 24.37 17.95 15.22
C SER A 357 23.42 17.02 15.98
N THR A 358 22.51 17.60 16.75
CA THR A 358 21.46 16.89 17.48
C THR A 358 20.11 17.52 17.14
N VAL A 359 19.18 16.68 16.68
CA VAL A 359 17.84 17.08 16.28
C VAL A 359 16.94 17.19 17.51
N ASP A 360 16.35 18.36 17.67
CA ASP A 360 15.33 18.63 18.67
C ASP A 360 13.94 18.82 18.04
N TRP A 361 12.94 18.90 18.90
CA TRP A 361 11.55 19.02 18.48
C TRP A 361 11.24 20.38 17.83
N HIS A 362 11.96 21.44 18.23
CA HIS A 362 11.79 22.77 17.63
C HIS A 362 12.27 22.77 16.18
N PHE A 363 13.41 22.14 15.90
CA PHE A 363 13.93 21.96 14.55
C PHE A 363 12.95 21.18 13.67
N LEU A 364 12.40 20.06 14.16
CA LEU A 364 11.42 19.27 13.41
C LEU A 364 10.19 20.10 13.06
N ARG A 365 9.62 20.83 14.03
CA ARG A 365 8.45 21.69 13.80
C ARG A 365 8.74 22.85 12.86
N ALA A 366 9.89 23.52 13.02
CA ALA A 366 10.26 24.66 12.19
C ALA A 366 10.38 24.28 10.70
N ASN A 367 10.78 23.04 10.42
CA ASN A 367 10.93 22.51 9.07
C ASN A 367 9.76 21.62 8.62
N ALA A 368 8.65 21.58 9.38
CA ALA A 368 7.49 20.73 9.10
C ALA A 368 7.84 19.25 8.86
N ILE A 369 8.77 18.72 9.65
CA ILE A 369 9.20 17.33 9.61
C ILE A 369 8.32 16.51 10.58
N ASP A 370 7.74 15.43 10.08
CA ASP A 370 6.91 14.53 10.89
C ASP A 370 7.74 13.50 11.66
N PHE A 371 8.77 12.94 11.02
CA PHE A 371 9.59 11.88 11.58
C PHE A 371 11.08 12.06 11.29
N CYS A 372 11.90 11.80 12.30
CA CYS A 372 13.35 11.64 12.18
C CYS A 372 13.68 10.15 12.09
N VAL A 373 14.35 9.72 11.02
CA VAL A 373 14.76 8.34 10.80
C VAL A 373 16.27 8.24 10.90
N VAL A 374 16.75 7.30 11.71
CA VAL A 374 18.18 7.10 11.99
C VAL A 374 18.61 5.66 11.77
N GLY A 375 19.89 5.47 11.44
CA GLY A 375 20.54 4.17 11.47
C GLY A 375 20.95 3.75 12.90
N PRO A 376 21.42 2.50 13.10
CA PRO A 376 21.77 2.01 14.44
C PRO A 376 22.88 2.78 15.16
N ALA A 377 23.85 3.31 14.41
CA ALA A 377 24.95 4.11 14.96
C ALA A 377 24.60 5.59 15.20
N GLN A 378 23.40 6.02 14.77
CA GLN A 378 23.00 7.42 14.67
C GLN A 378 22.04 7.88 15.78
N THR A 379 21.69 7.00 16.73
CA THR A 379 20.73 7.32 17.80
C THR A 379 21.16 8.50 18.69
N LYS A 380 22.47 8.75 18.78
CA LYS A 380 23.06 9.90 19.50
C LYS A 380 22.68 11.28 18.93
N TYR A 381 22.13 11.34 17.71
CA TYR A 381 21.78 12.59 17.05
C TYR A 381 20.35 13.04 17.31
N VAL A 382 19.62 12.38 18.21
CA VAL A 382 18.23 12.72 18.53
C VAL A 382 18.10 13.01 20.02
N THR A 383 17.47 14.14 20.37
CA THR A 383 17.22 14.49 21.77
C THR A 383 16.14 13.62 22.42
N ASP A 384 16.21 13.44 23.74
CA ASP A 384 15.23 12.63 24.49
C ASP A 384 13.78 13.08 24.28
N LYS A 385 13.54 14.40 24.18
CA LYS A 385 12.20 14.94 23.89
C LYS A 385 11.63 14.43 22.57
N VAL A 386 12.46 14.26 21.54
CA VAL A 386 12.03 13.72 20.25
C VAL A 386 11.74 12.22 20.37
N LEU A 387 12.55 11.49 21.15
CA LEU A 387 12.31 10.07 21.47
C LEU A 387 10.98 9.88 22.21
N GLU A 388 10.72 10.69 23.23
CA GLU A 388 9.48 10.71 24.02
C GLU A 388 8.26 11.06 23.18
N SER A 389 8.41 11.98 22.22
CA SER A 389 7.32 12.40 21.32
C SER A 389 6.95 11.36 20.27
N LEU A 390 7.62 10.21 20.24
CA LEU A 390 7.34 9.16 19.27
C LEU A 390 7.52 9.67 17.81
N CYS A 391 8.47 10.59 17.60
CA CYS A 391 8.82 11.13 16.27
C CYS A 391 10.15 10.58 15.74
N ALA A 392 10.83 9.70 16.48
CA ALA A 392 12.12 9.12 16.10
C ALA A 392 12.01 7.62 15.81
N LEU A 393 12.54 7.20 14.66
CA LEU A 393 12.54 5.82 14.21
C LEU A 393 13.93 5.36 13.86
N GLN A 394 14.25 4.12 14.23
CA GLN A 394 15.48 3.46 13.86
C GLN A 394 15.19 2.34 12.87
N ILE A 395 15.82 2.39 11.69
CA ILE A 395 15.79 1.25 10.75
C ILE A 395 16.88 0.27 11.19
N GLY A 396 16.46 -0.94 11.59
CA GLY A 396 17.35 -2.03 11.93
C GLY A 396 17.99 -2.66 10.69
N GLU A 397 19.04 -3.47 10.90
CA GLU A 397 19.67 -4.25 9.83
C GLU A 397 18.72 -5.28 9.21
N ASP A 398 17.67 -5.66 9.95
CA ASP A 398 16.56 -6.50 9.51
C ASP A 398 15.56 -5.76 8.59
N GLY A 399 15.81 -4.48 8.28
CA GLY A 399 14.92 -3.67 7.45
C GLY A 399 13.61 -3.29 8.15
N VAL A 400 13.54 -3.42 9.48
CA VAL A 400 12.36 -3.05 10.27
C VAL A 400 12.63 -1.73 10.98
N ALA A 401 11.73 -0.76 10.79
CA ALA A 401 11.75 0.53 11.47
C ALA A 401 11.05 0.43 12.83
N ARG A 402 11.71 0.87 13.90
CA ARG A 402 11.19 0.79 15.27
C ARG A 402 11.25 2.14 15.99
N PRO A 403 10.31 2.46 16.91
CA PRO A 403 10.46 3.56 17.84
C PRO A 403 11.74 3.33 18.64
N ILE A 404 12.56 4.36 18.75
CA ILE A 404 13.73 4.31 19.61
C ILE A 404 13.22 4.34 21.06
N LYS A 405 13.43 3.26 21.80
CA LYS A 405 13.08 3.20 23.22
C LYS A 405 14.09 4.03 24.01
N VAL A 406 13.62 4.98 24.78
CA VAL A 406 14.44 5.68 25.78
C VAL A 406 14.97 4.61 26.73
N LYS A 407 16.30 4.54 26.89
CA LYS A 407 16.89 3.71 27.95
C LYS A 407 16.44 4.33 29.27
N THR A 408 15.41 3.78 29.90
CA THR A 408 15.14 4.05 31.29
C THR A 408 16.34 3.52 32.06
N GLU A 409 17.25 4.42 32.44
CA GLU A 409 18.24 4.12 33.46
C GLU A 409 17.46 3.71 34.71
N HIS A 410 17.36 2.40 34.94
CA HIS A 410 17.00 1.88 36.24
C HIS A 410 18.14 2.34 37.17
N LYS A 411 17.88 3.42 37.92
CA LYS A 411 18.64 3.74 39.12
C LYS A 411 18.31 2.66 40.14
N ASP A 412 19.17 1.64 40.20
CA ASP A 412 19.26 0.74 41.35
C ASP A 412 20.00 1.43 42.51
#